data_AF-A0A961T4W0-F1
#
_entry.id   AF-A0A961T4W0-F1
#
_cell.length_a   1.000
_cell.length_b   1.000
_cell.length_c   1.000
_cell.angle_alpha   90.00
_cell.angle_beta   90.00
_cell.angle_gamma   90.00
#
_symmetry.space_group_name_H-M   'P 1'
#
loop_
_entity.id
_entity.type
_entity.pdbx_description
1 polymer ?
#
loop_
_entity_poly.entity_id
_entity_poly.type
_entity_poly.pdbx_seq_one_letter_code
_entity_poly.pdbx_strand_id
1 'polypeptide(L)'
;MKPARNRKRGNRPPGRTQPPAEQAAAKPVGGERQRPAFRQGKLPAERLPVILEVGPDENYALIDSGDGEKLERFGEYRVVRPEGQAIWPRALPQHEWQNVDAIFTGDTDEEGLGRWRFPKQPLGETWPMRHDGIDYLGRFTSFRHVGVFPEQASHWRHMAGLIRDAGRPVKVLNLFGYTGLASLVAAEAGAEVTHVDASKKAIGWARENQAIARLENKPVRWICEDAMRFAEREVRRGNRYDIILLDPPAFGRGPKGEVWQLFEDLPEMVALCREILSEKALAMVLTAYAVRSSFFSIHGLLRGAMAGKGGVVESGELIIREETAGRALSTSMFARWVAK
;
A
#
# COMPACT_ATOMS: atom_id res chain seq x y z
N MET A 1 26.34 16.38 79.17
CA MET A 1 25.91 14.99 79.45
C MET A 1 24.82 14.61 78.44
N LYS A 2 25.07 13.55 77.65
CA LYS A 2 24.17 12.88 76.66
C LYS A 2 22.98 12.19 77.39
N PRO A 3 21.87 11.76 76.73
CA PRO A 3 21.88 10.90 75.52
C PRO A 3 20.80 11.24 74.46
N ALA A 4 21.06 11.20 73.14
CA ALA A 4 21.35 10.04 72.27
C ALA A 4 20.34 8.88 72.42
N ARG A 5 19.30 8.85 71.58
CA ARG A 5 18.47 7.64 71.38
C ARG A 5 18.19 7.37 69.90
N ASN A 6 19.03 6.47 69.39
CA ASN A 6 18.82 5.53 68.29
C ASN A 6 17.37 5.31 67.86
N ARG A 7 17.07 5.54 66.57
CA ARG A 7 16.06 4.76 65.85
C ARG A 7 16.76 3.92 64.78
N LYS A 8 16.54 2.61 64.92
CA LYS A 8 17.12 1.50 64.20
C LYS A 8 16.89 1.60 62.69
N ARG A 9 17.96 1.42 61.91
CA ARG A 9 17.87 0.93 60.53
C ARG A 9 17.32 -0.49 60.59
N GLY A 10 16.04 -0.65 60.28
CA GLY A 10 15.42 -1.95 60.04
C GLY A 10 15.72 -2.39 58.62
N ASN A 11 16.39 -3.53 58.47
CA ASN A 11 16.51 -4.29 57.23
C ASN A 11 15.14 -4.45 56.56
N ARG A 12 14.94 -3.84 55.38
CA ARG A 12 13.93 -4.32 54.43
C ARG A 12 14.56 -5.47 53.64
N PRO A 13 13.88 -6.62 53.53
CA PRO A 13 14.37 -7.72 52.70
C PRO A 13 14.42 -7.28 51.22
N PRO A 14 15.33 -7.84 50.41
CA PRO A 14 15.35 -7.55 48.98
C PRO A 14 14.01 -7.96 48.39
N GLY A 15 13.34 -7.02 47.73
CA GLY A 15 12.11 -7.29 47.00
C GLY A 15 12.38 -8.40 46.00
N ARG A 16 11.58 -9.48 46.07
CA ARG A 16 11.53 -10.48 45.01
C ARG A 16 11.20 -9.76 43.71
N THR A 17 12.17 -9.69 42.81
CA THR A 17 11.94 -9.41 41.40
C THR A 17 10.98 -10.47 40.89
N GLN A 18 9.71 -10.09 40.73
CA GLN A 18 8.79 -10.87 39.92
C GLN A 18 9.35 -10.88 38.49
N PRO A 19 9.52 -12.04 37.86
CA PRO A 19 9.85 -12.08 36.44
C PRO A 19 8.73 -11.35 35.66
N PRO A 20 9.04 -10.73 34.51
CA PRO A 20 8.02 -10.08 33.69
C PRO A 20 6.90 -11.09 33.45
N ALA A 21 5.66 -10.65 33.65
CA ALA A 21 4.49 -11.45 33.31
C ALA A 21 4.66 -11.89 31.85
N GLU A 22 4.86 -13.19 31.66
CA GLU A 22 4.81 -13.86 30.38
C GLU A 22 3.53 -13.39 29.71
N GLN A 23 3.64 -12.62 28.63
CA GLN A 23 2.49 -12.26 27.82
C GLN A 23 1.90 -13.58 27.36
N ALA A 24 0.80 -13.98 28.00
CA ALA A 24 0.02 -15.13 27.58
C ALA A 24 -0.26 -14.94 26.09
N ALA A 25 0.38 -15.77 25.27
CA ALA A 25 0.21 -15.76 23.83
C ALA A 25 -1.29 -15.80 23.55
N ALA A 26 -1.82 -14.72 22.98
CA ALA A 26 -3.19 -14.69 22.51
C ALA A 26 -3.35 -15.86 21.54
N LYS A 27 -4.26 -16.79 21.84
CA LYS A 27 -4.59 -17.88 20.92
C LYS A 27 -4.97 -17.24 19.57
N PRO A 28 -4.40 -17.70 18.44
CA PRO A 28 -4.75 -17.16 17.14
C PRO A 28 -6.24 -17.42 16.89
N VAL A 29 -7.00 -16.34 16.74
CA VAL A 29 -8.35 -16.39 16.17
C VAL A 29 -8.15 -16.31 14.66
N GLY A 30 -7.92 -17.45 14.03
CA GLY A 30 -7.72 -17.58 12.58
C GLY A 30 -7.75 -19.05 12.20
N GLY A 31 -8.40 -19.40 11.09
CA GLY A 31 -8.36 -20.77 10.57
C GLY A 31 -6.93 -21.20 10.24
N GLU A 32 -6.69 -22.50 10.08
CA GLU A 32 -5.37 -22.99 9.63
C GLU A 32 -5.01 -22.38 8.28
N ARG A 33 -3.85 -21.70 8.22
CA ARG A 33 -3.27 -21.15 6.98
C ARG A 33 -3.00 -22.28 6.00
N GLN A 34 -3.48 -22.17 4.77
CA GLN A 34 -3.27 -23.20 3.76
C GLN A 34 -2.10 -22.84 2.87
N ARG A 35 -1.06 -23.68 2.87
CA ARG A 35 0.01 -23.56 1.87
C ARG A 35 -0.50 -24.13 0.54
N PRO A 36 -0.58 -23.33 -0.53
CA PRO A 36 -1.07 -23.82 -1.81
C PRO A 36 -0.13 -24.90 -2.36
N ALA A 37 -0.72 -25.92 -2.99
CA ALA A 37 0.03 -26.97 -3.67
C ALA A 37 0.81 -26.41 -4.87
N PHE A 38 1.96 -27.02 -5.17
CA PHE A 38 2.72 -26.72 -6.38
C PHE A 38 1.86 -26.95 -7.63
N ARG A 39 1.82 -25.97 -8.53
CA ARG A 39 1.06 -26.05 -9.78
C ARG A 39 1.95 -26.62 -10.89
N GLN A 40 1.49 -27.71 -11.51
CA GLN A 40 2.14 -28.26 -12.70
C GLN A 40 1.84 -27.41 -13.94
N GLY A 41 2.74 -27.45 -14.94
CA GLY A 41 2.61 -26.76 -16.21
C GLY A 41 3.79 -25.85 -16.54
N LYS A 42 3.87 -25.40 -17.79
CA LYS A 42 4.93 -24.46 -18.21
C LYS A 42 4.75 -23.12 -17.51
N LEU A 43 5.83 -22.59 -16.93
CA LEU A 43 5.82 -21.25 -16.37
C LEU A 43 5.60 -20.20 -17.47
N PRO A 44 4.91 -19.08 -17.19
CA PRO A 44 4.88 -17.93 -18.08
C PRO A 44 6.29 -17.48 -18.49
N ALA A 45 6.39 -16.77 -19.61
CA ALA A 45 7.60 -16.02 -19.95
C ALA A 45 7.93 -15.02 -18.83
N GLU A 46 9.16 -14.56 -18.74
CA GLU A 46 9.56 -13.60 -17.71
C GLU A 46 10.32 -12.42 -18.29
N ARG A 47 10.16 -11.26 -17.66
CA ARG A 47 10.91 -10.04 -17.95
C ARG A 47 11.36 -9.42 -16.64
N LEU A 48 12.68 -9.40 -16.41
CA LEU A 48 13.27 -8.94 -15.17
C LEU A 48 14.74 -8.51 -15.38
N PRO A 49 15.22 -7.48 -14.65
CA PRO A 49 14.42 -6.54 -13.85
C PRO A 49 13.64 -5.55 -14.74
N VAL A 50 12.46 -5.13 -14.30
CA VAL A 50 11.71 -4.00 -14.90
C VAL A 50 11.60 -2.88 -13.88
N ILE A 51 12.15 -1.71 -14.19
CA ILE A 51 12.03 -0.52 -13.34
C ILE A 51 10.92 0.36 -13.91
N LEU A 52 9.88 0.56 -13.12
CA LEU A 52 8.78 1.46 -13.45
C LEU A 52 9.02 2.81 -12.78
N GLU A 53 9.00 3.88 -13.55
CA GLU A 53 9.36 5.21 -13.09
C GLU A 53 8.17 6.18 -13.21
N VAL A 54 7.97 6.98 -12.16
CA VAL A 54 7.10 8.16 -12.17
C VAL A 54 7.97 9.40 -11.97
N GLY A 55 7.85 10.34 -12.90
CA GLY A 55 8.51 11.65 -12.83
C GLY A 55 7.61 12.74 -12.24
N PRO A 56 8.15 13.95 -12.02
CA PRO A 56 7.39 15.09 -11.54
C PRO A 56 6.36 15.55 -12.59
N ASP A 57 5.20 15.99 -12.12
CA ASP A 57 4.17 16.66 -12.92
C ASP A 57 3.59 17.88 -12.18
N GLU A 58 2.56 18.49 -12.74
CA GLU A 58 1.91 19.69 -12.17
C GLU A 58 1.24 19.42 -10.81
N ASN A 59 0.79 18.19 -10.54
CA ASN A 59 0.04 17.79 -9.36
C ASN A 59 0.92 17.10 -8.30
N TYR A 60 1.98 16.40 -8.70
CA TYR A 60 2.91 15.74 -7.78
C TYR A 60 4.36 15.87 -8.21
N ALA A 61 5.26 16.10 -7.26
CA ALA A 61 6.69 15.94 -7.48
C ALA A 61 7.42 15.53 -6.21
N LEU A 62 8.41 14.64 -6.35
CA LEU A 62 9.51 14.55 -5.40
C LEU A 62 10.49 15.68 -5.72
N ILE A 63 10.46 16.76 -4.95
CA ILE A 63 11.27 17.96 -5.22
C ILE A 63 12.75 17.66 -4.90
N ASP A 64 13.02 17.20 -3.68
CA ASP A 64 14.36 16.90 -3.17
C ASP A 64 14.27 15.75 -2.15
N SER A 65 15.37 15.06 -1.92
CA SER A 65 15.47 13.99 -0.94
C SER A 65 16.87 13.94 -0.32
N GLY A 66 16.95 13.49 0.93
CA GLY A 66 18.23 13.29 1.59
C GLY A 66 18.16 13.44 3.11
N ASP A 67 19.23 13.01 3.76
CA ASP A 67 19.39 13.01 5.21
C ASP A 67 18.19 12.37 5.93
N GLY A 68 17.66 11.28 5.37
CA GLY A 68 16.53 10.52 5.91
C GLY A 68 15.15 11.15 5.73
N GLU A 69 15.02 12.18 4.89
CA GLU A 69 13.76 12.87 4.60
C GLU A 69 13.53 13.04 3.09
N LYS A 70 12.29 13.33 2.73
CA LYS A 70 11.89 13.76 1.38
C LYS A 70 11.01 15.00 1.43
N LEU A 71 11.23 15.88 0.45
CA LEU A 71 10.45 17.08 0.20
C LEU A 71 9.62 16.85 -1.06
N GLU A 72 8.30 16.92 -0.92
CA GLU A 72 7.35 16.60 -1.97
C GLU A 72 6.38 17.75 -2.21
N ARG A 73 5.89 17.89 -3.45
CA ARG A 73 4.76 18.73 -3.81
C ARG A 73 3.53 17.85 -3.99
N PHE A 74 2.44 18.18 -3.32
CA PHE A 74 1.11 17.61 -3.53
C PHE A 74 0.13 18.74 -3.83
N GLY A 75 -0.09 19.01 -5.12
CA GLY A 75 -0.87 20.15 -5.58
C GLY A 75 -0.21 21.45 -5.14
N GLU A 76 -0.93 22.24 -4.36
CA GLU A 76 -0.45 23.52 -3.84
C GLU A 76 0.49 23.38 -2.62
N TYR A 77 0.55 22.21 -1.98
CA TYR A 77 1.30 22.04 -0.73
C TYR A 77 2.68 21.43 -0.92
N ARG A 78 3.67 22.01 -0.25
CA ARG A 78 5.00 21.44 -0.05
C ARG A 78 5.05 20.72 1.29
N VAL A 79 5.44 19.46 1.26
CA VAL A 79 5.33 18.52 2.37
C VAL A 79 6.67 17.86 2.63
N VAL A 80 7.11 17.84 3.89
CA VAL A 80 8.29 17.06 4.32
C VAL A 80 7.84 15.81 5.07
N ARG A 81 8.40 14.66 4.68
CA ARG A 81 8.16 13.37 5.32
C ARG A 81 9.46 12.58 5.55
N PRO A 82 9.50 11.71 6.57
CA PRO A 82 10.59 10.75 6.74
C PRO A 82 10.70 9.78 5.56
N GLU A 83 11.95 9.48 5.18
CA GLU A 83 12.31 8.51 4.16
C GLU A 83 13.69 7.91 4.48
N GLY A 84 13.71 6.84 5.29
CA GLY A 84 14.96 6.29 5.84
C GLY A 84 15.96 5.77 4.80
N GLN A 85 15.52 5.46 3.58
CA GLN A 85 16.40 5.02 2.49
C GLN A 85 17.07 6.18 1.74
N ALA A 86 16.60 7.42 1.92
CA ALA A 86 17.22 8.62 1.36
C ALA A 86 18.46 9.02 2.18
N ILE A 87 19.47 8.13 2.19
CA ILE A 87 20.69 8.22 3.01
C ILE A 87 21.74 9.20 2.46
N TRP A 88 21.50 9.74 1.27
CA TRP A 88 22.34 10.73 0.60
C TRP A 88 22.09 12.14 1.14
N PRO A 89 23.00 13.11 0.94
CA PRO A 89 22.77 14.49 1.36
C PRO A 89 21.70 15.18 0.50
N ARG A 90 20.99 16.16 1.08
CA ARG A 90 20.03 17.00 0.34
C ARG A 90 20.73 17.83 -0.74
N ALA A 91 20.04 18.07 -1.86
CA ALA A 91 20.56 18.92 -2.92
C ALA A 91 20.16 20.39 -2.74
N LEU A 92 18.96 20.64 -2.20
CA LEU A 92 18.47 21.99 -1.95
C LEU A 92 18.99 22.58 -0.63
N PRO A 93 19.17 23.91 -0.57
CA PRO A 93 19.57 24.58 0.65
C PRO A 93 18.49 24.50 1.74
N GLN A 94 18.91 24.61 3.01
CA GLN A 94 18.04 24.48 4.19
C GLN A 94 16.76 25.36 4.13
N HIS A 95 16.83 26.55 3.56
CA HIS A 95 15.68 27.46 3.50
C HIS A 95 14.53 26.91 2.63
N GLU A 96 14.82 26.11 1.60
CA GLU A 96 13.80 25.44 0.78
C GLU A 96 13.05 24.36 1.56
N TRP A 97 13.75 23.68 2.47
CA TRP A 97 13.19 22.67 3.38
C TRP A 97 12.43 23.28 4.56
N GLN A 98 12.66 24.57 4.86
CA GLN A 98 11.93 25.32 5.88
C GLN A 98 10.69 26.02 5.30
N ASN A 99 10.68 26.32 4.00
CA ASN A 99 9.56 26.93 3.30
C ASN A 99 8.53 25.88 2.85
N VAL A 100 7.89 25.23 3.81
CA VAL A 100 6.97 24.11 3.59
C VAL A 100 5.65 24.32 4.32
N ASP A 101 4.58 23.72 3.81
CA ASP A 101 3.23 23.87 4.33
C ASP A 101 2.94 22.84 5.42
N ALA A 102 3.52 21.64 5.29
CA ALA A 102 3.33 20.56 6.25
C ALA A 102 4.62 19.74 6.47
N ILE A 103 4.84 19.32 7.72
CA ILE A 103 5.94 18.42 8.11
C ILE A 103 5.34 17.29 8.95
N PHE A 104 5.55 16.05 8.53
CA PHE A 104 5.20 14.90 9.36
C PHE A 104 6.28 14.64 10.40
N THR A 105 5.89 14.50 11.67
CA THR A 105 6.77 14.20 12.79
C THR A 105 6.20 13.04 13.60
N GLY A 106 7.04 12.21 14.22
CA GLY A 106 6.58 11.08 15.03
C GLY A 106 7.24 9.77 14.62
N ASP A 107 6.52 8.67 14.79
CA ASP A 107 7.00 7.36 14.36
C ASP A 107 7.19 7.33 12.83
N THR A 108 8.37 6.89 12.41
CA THR A 108 8.79 6.87 11.00
C THR A 108 8.37 5.60 10.27
N ASP A 109 7.86 4.60 10.99
CA ASP A 109 7.27 3.41 10.38
C ASP A 109 6.04 3.79 9.54
N GLU A 110 5.73 3.00 8.51
CA GLU A 110 4.65 3.33 7.57
C GLU A 110 3.27 3.41 8.23
N GLU A 111 3.03 2.54 9.21
CA GLU A 111 1.84 2.53 10.07
C GLU A 111 2.09 3.21 11.42
N GLY A 112 3.21 3.93 11.56
CA GLY A 112 3.59 4.63 12.77
C GLY A 112 2.69 5.84 13.06
N LEU A 113 2.29 6.00 14.32
CA LEU A 113 1.53 7.18 14.74
C LEU A 113 2.44 8.41 14.82
N GLY A 114 1.99 9.50 14.21
CA GLY A 114 2.66 10.79 14.26
C GLY A 114 1.71 11.97 14.29
N ARG A 115 2.26 13.13 14.02
CA ARG A 115 1.59 14.43 14.01
C ARG A 115 2.11 15.28 12.87
N TRP A 116 1.19 15.96 12.21
CA TRP A 116 1.50 16.98 11.22
C TRP A 116 1.72 18.33 11.91
N ARG A 117 2.83 18.99 11.58
CA ARG A 117 3.09 20.39 11.92
C ARG A 117 2.87 21.24 10.67
N PHE A 118 2.21 22.38 10.83
CA PHE A 118 1.96 23.34 9.75
C PHE A 118 2.69 24.66 10.02
N PRO A 119 3.92 24.86 9.48
CA PRO A 119 4.76 26.00 9.86
C PRO A 119 4.22 27.37 9.47
N LYS A 120 3.49 27.47 8.35
CA LYS A 120 2.97 28.74 7.83
C LYS A 120 1.63 29.11 8.48
N GLN A 121 0.66 28.19 8.44
CA GLN A 121 -0.69 28.38 8.96
C GLN A 121 -1.38 27.04 9.19
N PRO A 122 -2.41 26.94 10.06
CA PRO A 122 -3.21 25.73 10.19
C PRO A 122 -3.85 25.34 8.84
N LEU A 123 -3.76 24.06 8.49
CA LEU A 123 -4.39 23.50 7.28
C LEU A 123 -5.58 22.62 7.64
N GLY A 124 -6.53 22.52 6.70
CA GLY A 124 -7.65 21.57 6.80
C GLY A 124 -7.19 20.12 6.68
N GLU A 125 -8.11 19.18 6.94
CA GLU A 125 -7.81 17.75 6.84
C GLU A 125 -7.47 17.31 5.40
N THR A 126 -8.13 17.92 4.40
CA THR A 126 -8.04 17.54 3.00
C THR A 126 -7.76 18.71 2.08
N TRP A 127 -7.25 18.42 0.89
CA TRP A 127 -7.07 19.37 -0.21
C TRP A 127 -7.29 18.68 -1.57
N PRO A 128 -7.73 19.44 -2.60
CA PRO A 128 -7.97 18.87 -3.92
C PRO A 128 -6.66 18.49 -4.61
N MET A 129 -6.69 17.35 -5.29
CA MET A 129 -5.62 16.80 -6.10
C MET A 129 -6.20 16.26 -7.40
N ARG A 130 -5.35 16.06 -8.41
CA ARG A 130 -5.78 15.50 -9.70
C ARG A 130 -4.74 14.52 -10.24
N HIS A 131 -5.22 13.45 -10.88
CA HIS A 131 -4.38 12.49 -11.60
C HIS A 131 -5.09 12.05 -12.88
N ASP A 132 -4.49 12.28 -14.05
CA ASP A 132 -5.04 11.91 -15.36
C ASP A 132 -6.53 12.30 -15.54
N GLY A 133 -6.90 13.51 -15.07
CA GLY A 133 -8.27 14.03 -15.17
C GLY A 133 -9.23 13.56 -14.08
N ILE A 134 -8.79 12.72 -13.14
CA ILE A 134 -9.58 12.25 -12.00
C ILE A 134 -9.24 13.11 -10.78
N ASP A 135 -10.23 13.85 -10.29
CA ASP A 135 -10.11 14.61 -9.05
C ASP A 135 -10.16 13.66 -7.84
N TYR A 136 -9.31 13.91 -6.83
CA TYR A 136 -9.30 13.19 -5.57
C TYR A 136 -8.84 14.11 -4.44
N LEU A 137 -8.85 13.61 -3.20
CA LEU A 137 -8.42 14.37 -2.03
C LEU A 137 -7.06 13.86 -1.52
N GLY A 138 -6.09 14.77 -1.44
CA GLY A 138 -4.99 14.62 -0.51
C GLY A 138 -5.51 14.75 0.92
N ARG A 139 -4.93 14.03 1.87
CA ARG A 139 -5.42 14.00 3.26
C ARG A 139 -4.31 13.88 4.28
N PHE A 140 -4.29 14.80 5.25
CA PHE A 140 -3.47 14.66 6.45
C PHE A 140 -4.15 13.70 7.42
N THR A 141 -3.44 12.65 7.81
CA THR A 141 -3.93 11.64 8.76
C THR A 141 -3.01 11.54 9.97
N SER A 142 -3.33 10.71 10.95
CA SER A 142 -2.41 10.41 12.06
C SER A 142 -1.17 9.62 11.63
N PHE A 143 -1.09 9.18 10.37
CA PHE A 143 0.03 8.46 9.78
C PHE A 143 0.73 9.32 8.71
N ARG A 144 1.91 8.87 8.25
CA ARG A 144 2.72 9.58 7.24
C ARG A 144 2.11 9.60 5.83
N HIS A 145 1.11 8.77 5.55
CA HIS A 145 0.48 8.70 4.24
C HIS A 145 -0.47 9.88 4.01
N VAL A 146 -0.48 10.41 2.78
CA VAL A 146 -1.26 11.60 2.39
C VAL A 146 -2.50 11.27 1.56
N GLY A 147 -2.97 10.02 1.61
CA GLY A 147 -4.16 9.58 0.88
C GLY A 147 -3.90 9.10 -0.55
N VAL A 148 -2.65 9.10 -1.02
CA VAL A 148 -2.26 8.61 -2.35
C VAL A 148 -0.81 8.12 -2.34
N PHE A 149 -0.52 7.16 -3.23
CA PHE A 149 0.82 6.66 -3.56
C PHE A 149 1.09 6.95 -5.05
N PRO A 150 1.63 8.13 -5.40
CA PRO A 150 1.77 8.57 -6.79
C PRO A 150 2.60 7.64 -7.69
N GLU A 151 3.55 6.89 -7.11
CA GLU A 151 4.35 5.88 -7.81
C GLU A 151 3.50 4.80 -8.52
N GLN A 152 2.29 4.55 -8.01
CA GLN A 152 1.36 3.55 -8.54
C GLN A 152 0.75 3.97 -9.88
N ALA A 153 0.93 5.23 -10.30
CA ALA A 153 0.45 5.75 -11.58
C ALA A 153 0.88 4.90 -12.80
N SER A 154 2.08 4.32 -12.75
CA SER A 154 2.57 3.42 -13.80
C SER A 154 1.70 2.16 -13.97
N HIS A 155 1.19 1.61 -12.86
CA HIS A 155 0.24 0.50 -12.87
C HIS A 155 -1.15 0.91 -13.30
N TRP A 156 -1.62 2.08 -12.85
CA TRP A 156 -2.93 2.61 -13.22
C TRP A 156 -3.03 2.87 -14.73
N ARG A 157 -2.00 3.48 -15.32
CA ARG A 157 -1.92 3.74 -16.77
C ARG A 157 -1.94 2.45 -17.58
N HIS A 158 -1.17 1.44 -17.16
CA HIS A 158 -1.14 0.14 -17.80
C HIS A 158 -2.51 -0.56 -17.74
N MET A 159 -3.12 -0.61 -16.56
CA MET A 159 -4.45 -1.20 -16.37
C MET A 159 -5.51 -0.48 -17.23
N ALA A 160 -5.51 0.85 -17.24
CA ALA A 160 -6.46 1.63 -18.03
C ALA A 160 -6.31 1.38 -19.54
N GLY A 161 -5.08 1.20 -20.02
CA GLY A 161 -4.80 0.77 -21.39
C GLY A 161 -5.43 -0.59 -21.70
N LEU A 162 -5.17 -1.60 -20.87
CA LEU A 162 -5.77 -2.93 -21.02
C LEU A 162 -7.30 -2.91 -21.03
N ILE A 163 -7.93 -2.08 -20.18
CA ILE A 163 -9.39 -1.95 -20.13
C ILE A 163 -9.93 -1.36 -21.43
N ARG A 164 -9.33 -0.28 -21.94
CA ARG A 164 -9.76 0.37 -23.19
C ARG A 164 -9.56 -0.52 -24.42
N ASP A 165 -8.45 -1.25 -24.45
CA ASP A 165 -8.07 -2.10 -25.59
C ASP A 165 -8.82 -3.44 -25.61
N ALA A 166 -9.50 -3.82 -24.52
CA ALA A 166 -10.15 -5.13 -24.40
C ALA A 166 -11.30 -5.34 -25.40
N GLY A 167 -11.94 -4.27 -25.89
CA GLY A 167 -13.07 -4.35 -26.83
C GLY A 167 -14.30 -5.07 -26.26
N ARG A 168 -14.38 -5.23 -24.93
CA ARG A 168 -15.46 -5.92 -24.19
C ARG A 168 -15.57 -5.35 -22.78
N PRO A 169 -16.69 -5.56 -22.06
CA PRO A 169 -16.76 -5.27 -20.62
C PRO A 169 -15.66 -6.02 -19.86
N VAL A 170 -14.98 -5.29 -18.97
CA VAL A 170 -13.88 -5.80 -18.13
C VAL A 170 -14.28 -5.72 -16.67
N LYS A 171 -14.13 -6.82 -15.93
CA LYS A 171 -14.34 -6.87 -14.48
C LYS A 171 -13.02 -6.70 -13.74
N VAL A 172 -12.90 -5.67 -12.91
CA VAL A 172 -11.71 -5.36 -12.13
C VAL A 172 -11.98 -5.63 -10.65
N LEU A 173 -11.10 -6.39 -10.00
CA LEU A 173 -11.05 -6.55 -8.55
C LEU A 173 -9.86 -5.78 -8.00
N ASN A 174 -10.09 -4.86 -7.07
CA ASN A 174 -9.05 -4.15 -6.34
C ASN A 174 -9.08 -4.56 -4.87
N LEU A 175 -8.08 -5.33 -4.42
CA LEU A 175 -7.93 -5.81 -3.05
C LEU A 175 -6.94 -4.91 -2.29
N PHE A 176 -7.27 -4.62 -1.02
CA PHE A 176 -6.55 -3.64 -0.21
C PHE A 176 -6.59 -2.25 -0.85
N GLY A 177 -7.78 -1.87 -1.33
CA GLY A 177 -7.94 -0.77 -2.28
C GLY A 177 -7.71 0.63 -1.72
N TYR A 178 -7.57 0.78 -0.40
CA TYR A 178 -7.26 2.04 0.29
C TYR A 178 -8.21 3.19 -0.11
N THR A 179 -7.68 4.33 -0.57
CA THR A 179 -8.44 5.50 -1.00
C THR A 179 -9.06 5.37 -2.39
N GLY A 180 -8.90 4.21 -3.03
CA GLY A 180 -9.67 3.81 -4.21
C GLY A 180 -9.24 4.44 -5.53
N LEU A 181 -8.12 5.15 -5.61
CA LEU A 181 -7.73 5.83 -6.86
C LEU A 181 -7.56 4.87 -8.04
N ALA A 182 -6.98 3.68 -7.83
CA ALA A 182 -6.92 2.63 -8.85
C ALA A 182 -8.33 2.17 -9.31
N SER A 183 -9.28 2.06 -8.37
CA SER A 183 -10.67 1.72 -8.67
C SER A 183 -11.34 2.79 -9.51
N LEU A 184 -11.08 4.07 -9.24
CA LEU A 184 -11.62 5.18 -10.02
C LEU A 184 -11.01 5.24 -11.41
N VAL A 185 -9.70 5.03 -11.56
CA VAL A 185 -9.04 4.91 -12.87
C VAL A 185 -9.64 3.76 -13.69
N ALA A 186 -9.85 2.59 -13.07
CA ALA A 186 -10.47 1.44 -13.74
C ALA A 186 -11.91 1.75 -14.19
N ALA A 187 -12.72 2.35 -13.30
CA ALA A 187 -14.10 2.71 -13.59
C ALA A 187 -14.19 3.76 -14.70
N GLU A 188 -13.29 4.75 -14.69
CA GLU A 188 -13.24 5.78 -15.72
C GLU A 188 -12.84 5.21 -17.08
N ALA A 189 -11.91 4.24 -17.11
CA ALA A 189 -11.56 3.50 -18.31
C ALA A 189 -12.69 2.58 -18.83
N GLY A 190 -13.78 2.40 -18.09
CA GLY A 190 -14.97 1.66 -18.51
C GLY A 190 -15.16 0.28 -17.88
N ALA A 191 -14.41 -0.06 -16.82
CA ALA A 191 -14.55 -1.34 -16.14
C ALA A 191 -15.71 -1.38 -15.14
N GLU A 192 -16.24 -2.58 -14.91
CA GLU A 192 -17.02 -2.93 -13.72
C GLU A 192 -16.07 -3.22 -12.56
N VAL A 193 -16.12 -2.43 -11.49
CA VAL A 193 -15.12 -2.48 -10.42
C VAL A 193 -15.72 -3.05 -9.15
N THR A 194 -15.05 -4.03 -8.55
CA THR A 194 -15.21 -4.37 -7.14
C THR A 194 -14.00 -3.90 -6.36
N HIS A 195 -14.23 -3.03 -5.39
CA HIS A 195 -13.21 -2.52 -4.48
C HIS A 195 -13.40 -3.15 -3.10
N VAL A 196 -12.32 -3.67 -2.52
CA VAL A 196 -12.34 -4.34 -1.21
C VAL A 196 -11.28 -3.71 -0.30
N ASP A 197 -11.72 -3.26 0.87
CA ASP A 197 -10.85 -2.81 1.95
C ASP A 197 -11.44 -3.20 3.31
N ALA A 198 -10.59 -3.53 4.28
CA ALA A 198 -11.03 -3.87 5.63
C ALA A 198 -11.45 -2.63 6.44
N SER A 199 -10.92 -1.46 6.11
CA SER A 199 -11.16 -0.23 6.83
C SER A 199 -12.41 0.47 6.30
N LYS A 200 -13.46 0.51 7.14
CA LYS A 200 -14.66 1.33 6.86
C LYS A 200 -14.31 2.80 6.61
N LYS A 201 -13.24 3.30 7.27
CA LYS A 201 -12.73 4.67 7.06
C LYS A 201 -12.15 4.84 5.66
N ALA A 202 -11.34 3.88 5.19
CA ALA A 202 -10.79 3.90 3.84
C ALA A 202 -11.89 3.80 2.76
N ILE A 203 -12.89 2.94 2.97
CA ILE A 203 -14.09 2.88 2.10
C ILE A 203 -14.82 4.22 2.07
N GLY A 204 -14.93 4.92 3.21
CA GLY A 204 -15.48 6.27 3.27
C GLY A 204 -14.69 7.25 2.40
N TRP A 205 -13.38 7.30 2.57
CA TRP A 205 -12.49 8.14 1.77
C TRP A 205 -12.55 7.82 0.26
N ALA A 206 -12.63 6.54 -0.10
CA ALA A 206 -12.73 6.13 -1.49
C ALA A 206 -14.06 6.57 -2.13
N ARG A 207 -15.16 6.57 -1.36
CA ARG A 207 -16.45 7.13 -1.82
C ARG A 207 -16.43 8.66 -1.91
N GLU A 208 -15.76 9.35 -1.01
CA GLU A 208 -15.53 10.80 -1.14
C GLU A 208 -14.74 11.11 -2.42
N ASN A 209 -13.69 10.33 -2.70
CA ASN A 209 -12.94 10.43 -3.96
C ASN A 209 -13.81 10.12 -5.19
N GLN A 210 -14.73 9.14 -5.12
CA GLN A 210 -15.67 8.87 -6.21
C GLN A 210 -16.58 10.07 -6.49
N ALA A 211 -17.07 10.73 -5.44
CA ALA A 211 -17.97 11.87 -5.56
C ALA A 211 -17.26 13.10 -6.13
N ILE A 212 -16.07 13.44 -5.64
CA ILE A 212 -15.31 14.58 -6.18
C ILE A 212 -14.83 14.33 -7.62
N ALA A 213 -14.53 13.08 -7.97
CA ALA A 213 -14.24 12.66 -9.34
C ALA A 213 -15.47 12.68 -10.27
N ARG A 214 -16.69 12.86 -9.73
CA ARG A 214 -17.97 12.83 -10.48
C ARG A 214 -18.23 11.48 -11.15
N LEU A 215 -17.80 10.40 -10.49
CA LEU A 215 -17.90 9.03 -10.99
C LEU A 215 -18.98 8.21 -10.25
N GLU A 216 -19.95 8.85 -9.57
CA GLU A 216 -21.01 8.14 -8.84
C GLU A 216 -21.91 7.29 -9.74
N ASN A 217 -22.01 7.64 -11.03
CA ASN A 217 -22.76 6.88 -12.03
C ASN A 217 -22.00 5.66 -12.59
N LYS A 218 -20.70 5.50 -12.25
CA LYS A 218 -19.89 4.37 -12.72
C LYS A 218 -20.12 3.12 -11.86
N PRO A 219 -19.97 1.90 -12.43
CA PRO A 219 -20.27 0.65 -11.74
C PRO A 219 -19.16 0.24 -10.75
N VAL A 220 -19.11 0.91 -9.59
CA VAL A 220 -18.16 0.59 -8.51
C VAL A 220 -18.88 -0.02 -7.31
N ARG A 221 -18.56 -1.28 -7.00
CA ARG A 221 -19.04 -2.01 -5.83
C ARG A 221 -18.03 -1.88 -4.69
N TRP A 222 -18.42 -1.17 -3.63
CA TRP A 222 -17.62 -0.97 -2.42
C TRP A 222 -17.87 -2.05 -1.36
N ILE A 223 -16.85 -2.82 -1.02
CA ILE A 223 -16.94 -3.93 -0.05
C ILE A 223 -16.02 -3.64 1.15
N CYS A 224 -16.62 -3.56 2.34
CA CYS A 224 -15.90 -3.47 3.60
C CYS A 224 -15.75 -4.87 4.20
N GLU A 225 -14.67 -5.58 3.87
CA GLU A 225 -14.44 -6.97 4.29
C GLU A 225 -12.95 -7.29 4.32
N ASP A 226 -12.55 -8.31 5.09
CA ASP A 226 -11.23 -8.91 4.96
C ASP A 226 -11.01 -9.45 3.54
N ALA A 227 -9.86 -9.15 2.93
CA ALA A 227 -9.58 -9.49 1.54
C ALA A 227 -9.52 -11.00 1.31
N MET A 228 -8.96 -11.78 2.25
CA MET A 228 -8.88 -13.24 2.16
C MET A 228 -10.28 -13.86 2.19
N ARG A 229 -11.10 -13.47 3.16
CA ARG A 229 -12.50 -13.91 3.28
C ARG A 229 -13.33 -13.55 2.05
N PHE A 230 -13.11 -12.36 1.51
CA PHE A 230 -13.74 -11.95 0.27
C PHE A 230 -13.37 -12.89 -0.88
N ALA A 231 -12.07 -13.14 -1.10
CA ALA A 231 -11.57 -14.00 -2.17
C ALA A 231 -12.06 -15.45 -2.03
N GLU A 232 -12.01 -16.05 -0.84
CA GLU A 232 -12.58 -17.38 -0.54
C GLU A 232 -14.06 -17.46 -0.94
N ARG A 233 -14.83 -16.42 -0.62
CA ARG A 233 -16.25 -16.36 -0.94
C ARG A 233 -16.51 -16.24 -2.44
N GLU A 234 -15.70 -15.47 -3.15
CA GLU A 234 -15.81 -15.33 -4.61
C GLU A 234 -15.46 -16.64 -5.32
N VAL A 235 -14.45 -17.39 -4.83
CA VAL A 235 -14.16 -18.77 -5.30
C VAL A 235 -15.39 -19.65 -5.14
N ARG A 236 -15.98 -19.70 -3.93
CA ARG A 236 -17.16 -20.52 -3.63
C ARG A 236 -18.38 -20.14 -4.47
N ARG A 237 -18.52 -18.86 -4.83
CA ARG A 237 -19.61 -18.35 -5.67
C ARG A 237 -19.38 -18.54 -7.17
N GLY A 238 -18.18 -18.94 -7.58
CA GLY A 238 -17.84 -19.05 -9.00
C GLY A 238 -17.66 -17.69 -9.69
N ASN A 239 -17.45 -16.61 -8.92
CA ASN A 239 -17.24 -15.28 -9.51
C ASN A 239 -15.86 -15.20 -10.17
N ARG A 240 -15.74 -14.38 -11.23
CA ARG A 240 -14.54 -14.24 -12.05
C ARG A 240 -14.25 -12.78 -12.40
N TYR A 241 -12.98 -12.44 -12.46
CA TYR A 241 -12.45 -11.11 -12.74
C TYR A 241 -11.42 -11.16 -13.86
N ASP A 242 -11.40 -10.13 -14.69
CA ASP A 242 -10.49 -10.01 -15.81
C ASP A 242 -9.16 -9.36 -15.41
N ILE A 243 -9.19 -8.44 -14.44
CA ILE A 243 -8.01 -7.83 -13.85
C ILE A 243 -8.13 -7.90 -12.33
N ILE A 244 -7.05 -8.30 -11.67
CA ILE A 244 -6.95 -8.29 -10.20
C ILE A 244 -5.75 -7.44 -9.80
N LEU A 245 -5.98 -6.44 -8.96
CA LEU A 245 -4.96 -5.67 -8.26
C LEU A 245 -4.89 -6.15 -6.80
N LEU A 246 -3.67 -6.34 -6.32
CA LEU A 246 -3.38 -6.85 -4.99
C LEU A 246 -2.28 -5.98 -4.37
N ASP A 247 -2.63 -5.12 -3.41
CA ASP A 247 -1.69 -4.22 -2.71
C ASP A 247 -1.64 -4.47 -1.19
N PRO A 248 -1.25 -5.68 -0.75
CA PRO A 248 -1.30 -6.05 0.65
C PRO A 248 -0.25 -5.30 1.50
N PRO A 249 -0.61 -4.86 2.71
CA PRO A 249 0.36 -4.32 3.65
C PRO A 249 1.26 -5.44 4.21
N ALA A 250 2.37 -5.08 4.84
CA ALA A 250 3.24 -6.04 5.52
C ALA A 250 2.52 -6.78 6.66
N PHE A 251 1.70 -6.03 7.41
CA PHE A 251 0.84 -6.51 8.48
C PHE A 251 -0.52 -5.82 8.36
N GLY A 252 -1.60 -6.48 8.78
CA GLY A 252 -2.93 -5.85 8.74
C GLY A 252 -3.94 -6.57 9.62
N ARG A 253 -5.12 -5.95 9.76
CA ARG A 253 -6.25 -6.56 10.44
C ARG A 253 -7.55 -6.41 9.65
N GLY A 254 -8.29 -7.51 9.54
CA GLY A 254 -9.65 -7.53 9.00
C GLY A 254 -10.66 -6.88 9.95
N PRO A 255 -11.89 -6.57 9.45
CA PRO A 255 -12.91 -5.87 10.24
C PRO A 255 -13.38 -6.64 11.49
N LYS A 256 -13.19 -7.96 11.53
CA LYS A 256 -13.56 -8.83 12.66
C LYS A 256 -12.33 -9.28 13.45
N GLY A 257 -11.18 -8.66 13.23
CA GLY A 257 -9.93 -8.95 13.93
C GLY A 257 -9.10 -10.06 13.30
N GLU A 258 -9.42 -10.50 12.08
CA GLU A 258 -8.56 -11.39 11.28
C GLU A 258 -7.17 -10.78 11.16
N VAL A 259 -6.11 -11.58 11.28
CA VAL A 259 -4.73 -11.07 11.20
C VAL A 259 -4.16 -11.38 9.82
N TRP A 260 -3.61 -10.37 9.17
CA TRP A 260 -2.86 -10.49 7.91
C TRP A 260 -1.37 -10.29 8.16
N GLN A 261 -0.55 -11.17 7.59
CA GLN A 261 0.91 -11.10 7.56
C GLN A 261 1.40 -11.49 6.16
N LEU A 262 2.07 -10.56 5.48
CA LEU A 262 2.42 -10.68 4.06
C LEU A 262 3.10 -12.02 3.71
N PHE A 263 4.19 -12.39 4.39
CA PHE A 263 4.94 -13.61 4.02
C PHE A 263 4.21 -14.92 4.33
N GLU A 264 3.22 -14.88 5.22
CA GLU A 264 2.48 -16.05 5.67
C GLU A 264 1.23 -16.28 4.83
N ASP A 265 0.50 -15.20 4.53
CA ASP A 265 -0.84 -15.25 3.96
C ASP A 265 -0.85 -14.96 2.43
N LEU A 266 0.18 -14.28 1.89
CA LEU A 266 0.27 -13.95 0.47
C LEU A 266 0.24 -15.17 -0.48
N PRO A 267 0.90 -16.32 -0.18
CA PRO A 267 0.82 -17.47 -1.06
C PRO A 267 -0.60 -17.97 -1.29
N GLU A 268 -1.40 -18.04 -0.22
CA GLU A 268 -2.80 -18.45 -0.28
C GLU A 268 -3.65 -17.41 -1.02
N MET A 269 -3.44 -16.12 -0.73
CA MET A 269 -4.10 -15.02 -1.44
C MET A 269 -3.90 -15.09 -2.95
N VAL A 270 -2.65 -15.25 -3.41
CA VAL A 270 -2.33 -15.34 -4.84
C VAL A 270 -2.97 -16.58 -5.47
N ALA A 271 -3.01 -17.70 -4.74
CA ALA A 271 -3.68 -18.91 -5.21
C ALA A 271 -5.21 -18.70 -5.37
N LEU A 272 -5.87 -18.07 -4.40
CA LEU A 272 -7.29 -17.71 -4.50
C LEU A 272 -7.54 -16.74 -5.66
N CYS A 273 -6.70 -15.72 -5.81
CA CYS A 273 -6.79 -14.76 -6.90
C CYS A 273 -6.69 -15.46 -8.27
N ARG A 274 -5.80 -16.45 -8.43
CA ARG A 274 -5.70 -17.26 -9.66
C ARG A 274 -7.00 -18.02 -9.97
N GLU A 275 -7.68 -18.56 -8.95
CA GLU A 275 -8.94 -19.30 -9.12
C GLU A 275 -10.12 -18.41 -9.51
N ILE A 276 -10.08 -17.13 -9.13
CA ILE A 276 -11.09 -16.14 -9.52
C ILE A 276 -10.69 -15.32 -10.75
N LEU A 277 -9.57 -15.61 -11.42
CA LEU A 277 -9.29 -15.05 -12.75
C LEU A 277 -10.24 -15.66 -13.79
N SER A 278 -10.80 -14.83 -14.66
CA SER A 278 -11.61 -15.27 -15.80
C SER A 278 -10.76 -16.04 -16.82
N GLU A 279 -11.43 -16.77 -17.71
CA GLU A 279 -10.75 -17.47 -18.82
C GLU A 279 -10.07 -16.51 -19.80
N LYS A 280 -10.61 -15.30 -19.94
CA LYS A 280 -10.09 -14.22 -20.79
C LYS A 280 -9.40 -13.13 -19.97
N ALA A 281 -8.89 -13.47 -18.79
CA ALA A 281 -8.24 -12.51 -17.91
C ALA A 281 -7.11 -11.79 -18.64
N LEU A 282 -6.92 -10.51 -18.31
CA LEU A 282 -5.96 -9.62 -18.93
C LEU A 282 -4.71 -9.49 -18.08
N ALA A 283 -4.85 -9.34 -16.76
CA ALA A 283 -3.70 -9.18 -15.87
C ALA A 283 -3.97 -9.52 -14.40
N MET A 284 -2.90 -9.79 -13.67
CA MET A 284 -2.85 -9.75 -12.21
C MET A 284 -1.64 -8.91 -11.79
N VAL A 285 -1.87 -7.91 -10.95
CA VAL A 285 -0.83 -7.00 -10.44
C VAL A 285 -0.71 -7.18 -8.94
N LEU A 286 0.50 -7.46 -8.47
CA LEU A 286 0.86 -7.55 -7.06
C LEU A 286 1.91 -6.48 -6.76
N THR A 287 1.62 -5.62 -5.79
CA THR A 287 2.56 -4.63 -5.23
C THR A 287 2.87 -4.96 -3.77
N ALA A 288 4.07 -4.59 -3.33
CA ALA A 288 4.49 -4.80 -1.95
C ALA A 288 5.49 -3.72 -1.49
N TYR A 289 5.19 -3.07 -0.36
CA TYR A 289 6.01 -2.01 0.25
C TYR A 289 7.04 -2.54 1.27
N ALA A 290 7.35 -3.84 1.25
CA ALA A 290 8.26 -4.47 2.20
C ALA A 290 9.72 -4.47 1.71
N VAL A 291 10.47 -3.41 2.03
CA VAL A 291 11.87 -3.20 1.58
C VAL A 291 12.85 -4.30 2.03
N ARG A 292 12.49 -5.14 3.02
CA ARG A 292 13.34 -6.24 3.49
C ARG A 292 13.31 -7.50 2.62
N SER A 293 12.58 -7.50 1.51
CA SER A 293 12.56 -8.60 0.54
C SER A 293 12.97 -8.10 -0.85
N SER A 294 13.31 -9.03 -1.75
CA SER A 294 13.62 -8.72 -3.15
C SER A 294 12.39 -8.96 -4.01
N PHE A 295 12.24 -8.20 -5.10
CA PHE A 295 11.16 -8.42 -6.08
C PHE A 295 11.19 -9.84 -6.64
N PHE A 296 12.34 -10.53 -6.60
CA PHE A 296 12.46 -11.95 -6.97
C PHE A 296 11.56 -12.87 -6.14
N SER A 297 11.30 -12.55 -4.87
CA SER A 297 10.44 -13.36 -4.00
C SER A 297 8.98 -13.32 -4.47
N ILE A 298 8.43 -12.13 -4.71
CA ILE A 298 7.06 -11.98 -5.23
C ILE A 298 6.95 -12.39 -6.70
N HIS A 299 8.03 -12.25 -7.48
CA HIS A 299 8.14 -12.77 -8.85
C HIS A 299 7.98 -14.30 -8.87
N GLY A 300 8.78 -15.02 -8.07
CA GLY A 300 8.73 -16.47 -8.02
C GLY A 300 7.36 -17.00 -7.57
N LEU A 301 6.76 -16.33 -6.58
CA LEU A 301 5.40 -16.64 -6.13
C LEU A 301 4.38 -16.47 -7.25
N LEU A 302 4.32 -15.29 -7.88
CA LEU A 302 3.32 -15.00 -8.91
C LEU A 302 3.52 -15.89 -10.14
N ARG A 303 4.77 -16.06 -10.60
CA ARG A 303 5.08 -16.89 -11.78
C ARG A 303 4.75 -18.36 -11.54
N GLY A 304 5.08 -18.90 -10.38
CA GLY A 304 4.68 -20.26 -9.98
C GLY A 304 3.16 -20.40 -9.91
N ALA A 305 2.49 -19.42 -9.30
CA ALA A 305 1.03 -19.36 -9.24
C ALA A 305 0.36 -19.14 -10.60
N MET A 306 1.09 -18.80 -11.67
CA MET A 306 0.55 -18.65 -13.04
C MET A 306 1.00 -19.78 -13.98
N ALA A 307 1.65 -20.83 -13.47
CA ALA A 307 2.03 -22.01 -14.26
C ALA A 307 0.83 -22.56 -15.07
N GLY A 308 1.03 -22.79 -16.37
CA GLY A 308 -0.01 -23.29 -17.29
C GLY A 308 -0.97 -22.24 -17.85
N LYS A 309 -0.93 -20.96 -17.41
CA LYS A 309 -1.77 -19.88 -17.99
C LYS A 309 -1.15 -19.16 -19.20
N GLY A 310 0.12 -19.44 -19.54
CA GLY A 310 0.83 -18.70 -20.57
C GLY A 310 1.08 -17.24 -20.16
N GLY A 311 1.24 -16.35 -21.14
CA GLY A 311 1.53 -14.94 -20.91
C GLY A 311 2.97 -14.67 -20.43
N VAL A 312 3.17 -13.52 -19.80
CA VAL A 312 4.45 -13.03 -19.27
C VAL A 312 4.29 -12.54 -17.84
N VAL A 313 5.30 -12.78 -17.00
CA VAL A 313 5.44 -12.14 -15.69
C VAL A 313 6.56 -11.11 -15.76
N GLU A 314 6.21 -9.84 -15.54
CA GLU A 314 7.15 -8.73 -15.40
C GLU A 314 7.32 -8.40 -13.93
N SER A 315 8.55 -8.16 -13.46
CA SER A 315 8.79 -7.81 -12.04
C SER A 315 10.01 -6.93 -11.86
N GLY A 316 9.97 -6.12 -10.80
CA GLY A 316 11.05 -5.21 -10.40
C GLY A 316 10.55 -4.20 -9.39
N GLU A 317 10.95 -2.94 -9.55
CA GLU A 317 10.69 -1.87 -8.59
C GLU A 317 9.93 -0.70 -9.21
N LEU A 318 9.15 -0.02 -8.37
CA LEU A 318 8.56 1.28 -8.64
C LEU A 318 9.47 2.33 -8.02
N ILE A 319 9.83 3.32 -8.83
CA ILE A 319 10.67 4.44 -8.40
C ILE A 319 9.99 5.77 -8.69
N ILE A 320 10.31 6.75 -7.86
CA ILE A 320 9.99 8.16 -8.10
C ILE A 320 11.29 8.89 -8.46
N ARG A 321 11.26 9.65 -9.56
CA ARG A 321 12.38 10.47 -10.01
C ARG A 321 12.30 11.86 -9.39
N GLU A 322 13.38 12.26 -8.72
CA GLU A 322 13.49 13.56 -8.09
C GLU A 322 13.67 14.70 -9.11
N GLU A 323 13.00 15.84 -8.89
CA GLU A 323 13.04 17.04 -9.72
C GLU A 323 14.41 17.74 -9.66
N THR A 324 15.02 17.85 -8.47
CA THR A 324 16.27 18.61 -8.26
C THR A 324 17.50 17.86 -8.77
N ALA A 325 17.88 16.75 -8.12
CA ALA A 325 19.13 16.04 -8.42
C ALA A 325 18.97 14.86 -9.39
N GLY A 326 17.75 14.57 -9.86
CA GLY A 326 17.48 13.44 -10.75
C GLY A 326 17.67 12.05 -10.10
N ARG A 327 17.76 11.98 -8.77
CA ARG A 327 17.90 10.72 -8.03
C ARG A 327 16.64 9.87 -8.15
N ALA A 328 16.82 8.55 -8.14
CA ALA A 328 15.73 7.60 -8.05
C ALA A 328 15.49 7.23 -6.59
N LEU A 329 14.27 7.41 -6.11
CA LEU A 329 13.83 6.90 -4.83
C LEU A 329 12.93 5.68 -5.07
N SER A 330 13.40 4.48 -4.71
CA SER A 330 12.60 3.26 -4.79
C SER A 330 11.50 3.28 -3.72
N THR A 331 10.29 2.88 -4.06
CA THR A 331 9.14 2.96 -3.12
C THR A 331 8.57 1.59 -2.82
N SER A 332 8.35 0.78 -3.85
CA SER A 332 7.74 -0.54 -3.72
C SER A 332 8.26 -1.50 -4.79
N MET A 333 8.05 -2.79 -4.54
CA MET A 333 8.28 -3.83 -5.51
C MET A 333 6.97 -4.21 -6.19
N PHE A 334 7.05 -4.76 -7.39
CA PHE A 334 5.90 -5.34 -8.06
C PHE A 334 6.21 -6.65 -8.77
N ALA A 335 5.17 -7.45 -8.92
CA ALA A 335 5.10 -8.53 -9.90
C ALA A 335 3.76 -8.44 -10.63
N ARG A 336 3.80 -8.49 -11.97
CA ARG A 336 2.62 -8.40 -12.82
C ARG A 336 2.61 -9.52 -13.83
N TRP A 337 1.57 -10.35 -13.79
CA TRP A 337 1.25 -11.28 -14.87
C TRP A 337 0.37 -10.57 -15.89
N VAL A 338 0.71 -10.68 -17.16
CA VAL A 338 -0.10 -10.20 -18.30
C VAL A 338 -0.39 -11.39 -19.21
N ALA A 339 -1.66 -11.54 -19.59
CA ALA A 339 -2.08 -12.57 -20.52
C ALA A 339 -1.47 -12.36 -21.92
N LYS A 340 -1.49 -13.41 -22.74
CA LYS A 340 -0.97 -13.38 -24.10
C LYS A 340 -1.92 -12.68 -25.06
#